data_AF-A0A2M8IZP3-F1
#
_entry.id   AF-A0A2M8IZP3-F1
#
_cell.length_a   1.000
_cell.length_b   1.000
_cell.length_c   1.000
_cell.angle_alpha   90.00
_cell.angle_beta   90.00
_cell.angle_gamma   90.00
#
_symmetry.space_group_name_H-M   'P 1'
#
loop_
_entity.id
_entity.type
_entity.pdbx_description
1 polymer ?
#
loop_
_entity_poly.entity_id
_entity_poly.type
_entity_poly.pdbx_seq_one_letter_code
_entity_poly.pdbx_strand_id
1 'polypeptide(L)' 'MIFIPFLIAAFILLLIYVRPGTRACRWRADRARDAEGKSYFRCAACGAEVMSDSGKPPRDCRKP' A
#
# COMPACT_ATOMS: atom_id res chain seq x y z
N MET A 1 -16.27 13.52 32.58
CA MET A 1 -15.32 14.47 31.97
C MET A 1 -13.98 13.84 31.54
N ILE A 2 -13.65 12.59 31.92
CA ILE A 2 -12.39 11.92 31.51
C ILE A 2 -12.52 11.14 30.18
N PHE A 3 -13.74 10.80 29.77
CA PHE A 3 -13.97 10.01 28.55
C PHE A 3 -13.76 10.79 27.26
N ILE A 4 -13.98 12.12 27.29
CA ILE A 4 -13.84 12.99 26.12
C ILE A 4 -12.42 12.96 25.54
N PRO A 5 -11.33 13.16 26.33
CA PRO A 5 -9.97 13.11 25.78
C PRO A 5 -9.60 11.71 25.26
N PHE A 6 -10.08 10.64 25.88
CA PHE A 6 -9.85 9.27 25.39
C PHE A 6 -10.54 9.01 24.04
N LEU A 7 -11.76 9.51 23.86
CA LEU A 7 -12.51 9.35 22.62
C LEU A 7 -11.85 10.13 21.47
N ILE A 8 -11.36 11.33 21.75
CA ILE A 8 -10.58 12.12 20.80
C ILE A 8 -9.27 11.42 20.44
N ALA A 9 -8.52 10.90 21.43
CA ALA A 9 -7.27 10.18 21.18
C ALA A 9 -7.50 8.93 20.31
N ALA A 10 -8.53 8.14 20.62
CA ALA A 10 -8.91 6.97 19.83
C ALA A 10 -9.30 7.34 18.38
N PHE A 11 -10.00 8.46 18.20
CA PHE A 11 -10.38 8.96 16.87
C PHE A 11 -9.18 9.42 16.05
N ILE A 12 -8.22 10.12 16.66
CA ILE A 12 -6.97 10.54 16.02
C ILE A 12 -6.14 9.31 15.62
N LEU A 13 -6.00 8.33 16.52
CA LEU A 13 -5.34 7.06 16.23
C LEU A 13 -6.01 6.36 15.05
N LEU A 14 -7.34 6.28 15.03
CA LEU A 14 -8.08 5.71 13.90
C LEU A 14 -7.73 6.42 12.58
N LEU A 15 -7.71 7.75 12.55
CA LEU A 15 -7.37 8.51 11.34
C LEU A 15 -5.93 8.26 10.85
N ILE A 16 -4.98 8.08 11.77
CA ILE A 16 -3.57 7.81 11.43
C ILE A 16 -3.38 6.36 10.95
N TYR A 17 -4.02 5.40 11.62
CA TYR A 17 -3.85 3.96 11.35
C TYR A 17 -4.75 3.44 10.22
N VAL A 18 -5.85 4.13 9.93
CA VAL A 18 -6.64 3.86 8.72
C VAL A 18 -5.82 4.34 7.53
N ARG A 19 -5.15 3.39 6.87
CA ARG A 19 -4.56 3.56 5.54
C ARG A 19 -5.59 3.14 4.49
N PRO A 20 -6.49 4.03 4.03
CA PRO A 20 -7.50 3.65 3.04
C PRO A 20 -6.86 3.27 1.70
N GLY A 21 -5.72 3.89 1.39
CA GLY A 21 -4.99 3.68 0.14
C GLY A 21 -4.36 2.29 0.00
N THR A 22 -4.04 1.58 1.09
CA THR A 22 -3.36 0.27 1.00
C THR A 22 -4.32 -0.91 0.86
N ARG A 23 -5.57 -0.78 1.32
CA ARG A 23 -6.55 -1.88 1.31
C ARG A 23 -7.04 -2.26 -0.09
N ALA A 24 -7.02 -1.33 -1.03
CA ALA A 24 -7.45 -1.57 -2.40
C ALA A 24 -6.29 -1.90 -3.36
N CYS A 25 -5.03 -1.86 -2.91
CA CYS A 25 -3.90 -2.04 -3.82
C CYS A 25 -3.84 -3.47 -4.35
N ARG A 26 -4.04 -3.59 -5.67
CA ARG A 26 -4.06 -4.85 -6.40
C ARG A 26 -2.87 -4.91 -7.33
N TRP A 27 -1.76 -5.43 -6.82
CA TRP A 27 -0.54 -5.60 -7.59
C TRP A 27 -0.72 -6.70 -8.64
N ARG A 28 -0.34 -6.39 -9.88
CA ARG A 28 -0.24 -7.34 -10.98
C ARG A 28 1.20 -7.38 -11.46
N ALA A 29 1.72 -8.59 -11.64
CA ALA A 29 3.00 -8.79 -12.29
C ALA A 29 2.82 -8.57 -13.80
N ASP A 30 3.67 -7.74 -14.39
CA ASP A 30 3.73 -7.54 -15.83
C ASP A 30 5.01 -8.16 -16.38
N ARG A 31 4.90 -9.43 -16.79
CA ARG A 31 6.04 -10.21 -17.28
C ARG A 31 6.63 -9.68 -18.58
N ALA A 32 5.90 -8.84 -19.31
CA ALA A 32 6.43 -8.21 -20.51
C ALA A 32 7.47 -7.13 -20.19
N ARG A 33 7.45 -6.59 -18.97
CA ARG A 33 8.43 -5.59 -18.48
C ARG A 33 9.42 -6.16 -17.45
N ASP A 34 9.38 -7.46 -17.23
CA ASP A 34 10.39 -8.12 -16.40
C ASP A 34 11.75 -7.96 -17.07
N ALA A 35 12.75 -7.51 -16.31
CA ALA A 35 14.09 -7.26 -16.81
C ALA A 35 15.13 -7.70 -15.78
N GLU A 36 16.22 -8.32 -16.24
CA GLU A 36 17.40 -8.65 -15.43
C GLU A 36 17.09 -9.41 -14.12
N GLY A 37 16.13 -10.34 -14.16
CA GLY A 37 15.73 -11.12 -12.98
C GLY A 37 14.84 -10.38 -11.97
N LYS A 38 14.42 -9.15 -12.30
CA LYS A 38 13.48 -8.36 -11.52
C LYS A 38 12.08 -8.48 -12.11
N SER A 39 11.10 -8.69 -11.24
CA SER A 39 9.70 -8.74 -11.64
C SER A 39 9.07 -7.36 -11.52
N TYR A 40 8.47 -6.89 -12.60
CA TYR A 40 7.78 -5.62 -12.63
C TYR A 40 6.35 -5.79 -12.11
N PHE A 41 5.98 -4.97 -11.13
CA PHE A 41 4.65 -4.97 -10.55
C PHE A 41 3.99 -3.61 -10.73
N ARG A 42 2.75 -3.63 -11.22
CA ARG A 42 1.89 -2.45 -11.34
C ARG A 42 0.61 -2.64 -10.55
N CYS A 43 0.23 -1.63 -9.78
CA CYS A 43 -1.01 -1.64 -9.03
C CYS A 43 -2.17 -1.25 -9.95
N ALA A 44 -3.14 -2.15 -10.14
CA ALA A 44 -4.34 -1.89 -10.94
C ALA A 44 -5.31 -0.88 -10.30
N ALA A 45 -5.16 -0.58 -9.01
CA ALA A 45 -6.07 0.31 -8.28
C ALA A 45 -5.55 1.76 -8.19
N CYS A 46 -4.25 1.96 -7.97
CA CYS A 46 -3.65 3.28 -7.82
C CYS A 46 -2.63 3.64 -8.91
N GLY A 47 -2.27 2.70 -9.78
CA GLY A 47 -1.29 2.94 -10.85
C GLY A 47 0.17 2.94 -10.39
N ALA A 48 0.47 2.71 -9.10
CA ALA A 48 1.84 2.61 -8.60
C ALA A 48 2.62 1.51 -9.31
N GLU A 49 3.89 1.76 -9.60
CA GLU A 49 4.79 0.86 -10.33
C GLU A 49 6.03 0.59 -9.47
N VAL A 50 6.47 -0.67 -9.44
CA VAL A 50 7.69 -1.06 -8.71
C VAL A 50 8.36 -2.24 -9.39
N MET A 51 9.69 -2.21 -9.44
CA MET A 51 10.47 -3.41 -9.75
C MET A 51 10.81 -4.12 -8.44
N SER A 52 10.43 -5.39 -8.34
CA SER A 52 10.74 -6.25 -7.21
C SER A 52 11.85 -7.22 -7.60
N ASP A 53 12.97 -7.15 -6.89
CA ASP A 53 14.07 -8.11 -7.07
C ASP A 53 13.71 -9.51 -6.55
N SER A 54 12.67 -9.61 -5.72
CA SER A 54 12.27 -10.85 -5.04
C SER A 54 11.21 -11.67 -5.78
N GLY A 55 10.72 -11.19 -6.93
CA GLY A 55 9.62 -11.82 -7.66
C GLY A 55 8.26 -11.76 -6.95
N LYS A 56 8.16 -11.04 -5.82
CA LYS A 56 6.93 -10.92 -5.02
C LYS A 56 6.38 -9.49 -5.07
N PRO A 57 5.05 -9.32 -5.03
CA PRO A 57 4.43 -8.00 -4.96
C PRO A 57 4.80 -7.31 -3.63
N PRO A 58 4.92 -5.98 -3.60
CA PRO A 58 5.20 -5.24 -2.38
C PRO A 58 4.03 -5.34 -1.40
N ARG A 59 4.34 -5.39 -0.09
CA ARG A 59 3.34 -5.45 0.99
C ARG A 59 2.70 -4.09 1.29
N ASP A 60 3.36 -3.01 0.87
CA ASP A 60 2.88 -1.65 1.03
C ASP A 60 2.44 -1.07 -0.31
N CYS A 61 1.47 -0.15 -0.26
CA CYS A 61 1.08 0.57 -1.45
C CYS A 61 2.06 1.71 -1.72
N ARG A 62 2.78 1.65 -2.85
CA ARG A 62 3.74 2.67 -3.28
C ARG A 62 3.09 3.78 -4.11
N LYS A 63 1.89 4.22 -3.70
CA LYS A 63 1.26 5.38 -4.35
C LYS A 63 2.18 6.59 -4.14
N PRO A 64 2.50 7.38 -5.20
CA PRO A 64 3.24 8.63 -5.03
C PRO A 64 2.45 9.64 -4.19
#